data_AF-A0A672NRM7-F1
#
_entry.id   AF-A0A672NRM7-F1
#
_cell.length_a   1.000
_cell.length_b   1.000
_cell.length_c   1.000
_cell.angle_alpha   90.00
_cell.angle_beta   90.00
_cell.angle_gamma   90.00
#
_symmetry.space_group_name_H-M   'P 1'
#
loop_
_entity.id
_entity.type
_entity.pdbx_description
1 polymer ?
#
loop_
_entity_poly.entity_id
_entity_poly.type
_entity_poly.pdbx_seq_one_letter_code
_entity_poly.pdbx_strand_id
1 'polypeptide(L)'
;IVTRRPLVLQLINCPTGKYQYAEFLQCKGKKFTDFDEVRQEIEAETDRLTGQNKGISPVPLSLHVYSPHVLNLTHVDLPGMTKVPVGDQTSDIEFQIRDMLMQFVTKENCLLLAVSLANSDLANSDALKIAKEVDPQGLRTIGVITKLDLMDEGTDARDILENKLLPLRRGKVRILFHLYASSPTSRHNDTLTHTHTHTHTCMMVQQFAVDFEKCIEGSGDQVDTVELSGGARINRIFHERFPFELVKMEFNEKELRKEISYAIKNIHGIRTVLFTPDMAFETIVKRQIAKIKEPCQKCVDLVINELVNMVRQCTKKVKLHVCTSFLPHAYQPSHIQTHVMLLIDIELAYMNTNHEDFIGFVIRKGWVTINNIGIMKGGAKGYWFVLTAENLSWYKEDEEKEKKDIEKSFMSSKHLFALFNTEQNVYKDYRQLELACDTQEEVDSWKASFLRAGVFPECIIVCECFH
;
A
#
# COMPACT_ATOMS: atom_id res chain seq x y z
N ILE A 1 -44.61 12.14 7.02
CA ILE A 1 -43.44 13.02 6.86
C ILE A 1 -42.90 13.30 8.25
N VAL A 2 -41.64 12.97 8.52
CA VAL A 2 -41.00 13.23 9.83
C VAL A 2 -40.51 14.68 9.87
N THR A 3 -39.63 15.07 8.95
CA THR A 3 -39.18 16.45 8.77
C THR A 3 -40.26 17.28 8.06
N ARG A 4 -40.99 18.12 8.80
CA ARG A 4 -42.11 18.94 8.27
C ARG A 4 -41.74 20.38 7.91
N ARG A 5 -40.54 20.81 8.29
CA ARG A 5 -39.96 22.12 7.95
C ARG A 5 -38.45 21.97 7.72
N PRO A 6 -37.81 22.81 6.89
CA PRO A 6 -36.37 22.76 6.71
C PRO A 6 -35.62 22.94 8.04
N LEU A 7 -34.64 22.10 8.33
CA LEU A 7 -33.74 22.24 9.47
C LEU A 7 -32.35 22.60 8.99
N VAL A 8 -31.92 23.82 9.29
CA VAL A 8 -30.57 24.33 9.01
C VAL A 8 -29.69 24.05 10.22
N LEU A 9 -28.90 23.00 10.13
CA LEU A 9 -27.93 22.59 11.14
C LEU A 9 -26.55 23.17 10.81
N GLN A 10 -26.04 24.06 11.66
CA GLN A 10 -24.67 24.55 11.54
C GLN A 10 -23.79 23.89 12.61
N LEU A 11 -22.80 23.14 12.15
CA LEU A 11 -21.75 22.59 12.98
C LEU A 11 -20.62 23.62 13.09
N ILE A 12 -20.24 23.98 14.30
CA ILE A 12 -19.23 24.99 14.59
C ILE A 12 -18.11 24.34 15.42
N ASN A 13 -16.91 24.30 14.86
CA ASN A 13 -15.74 23.77 15.53
C ASN A 13 -15.26 24.76 16.60
N CYS A 14 -15.18 24.30 17.84
CA CYS A 14 -14.63 25.05 18.98
C CYS A 14 -13.40 24.31 19.54
N PRO A 15 -12.20 24.51 18.97
CA PRO A 15 -11.01 23.72 19.32
C PRO A 15 -10.50 23.98 20.75
N THR A 16 -10.84 25.13 21.32
CA THR A 16 -10.52 25.52 22.71
C THR A 16 -11.67 25.26 23.70
N GLY A 17 -12.83 24.80 23.21
CA GLY A 17 -14.04 24.63 24.01
C GLY A 17 -14.05 23.30 24.77
N LYS A 18 -14.04 23.36 26.11
CA LYS A 18 -14.25 22.19 26.98
C LYS A 18 -15.68 21.62 26.92
N TYR A 19 -16.65 22.35 26.37
CA TYR A 19 -18.07 22.04 26.48
C TYR A 19 -18.71 21.91 25.09
N GLN A 20 -19.45 20.82 24.88
CA GLN A 20 -20.30 20.60 23.71
C GLN A 20 -21.72 21.06 24.04
N TYR A 21 -22.30 21.89 23.18
CA TYR A 21 -23.67 22.37 23.38
C TYR A 21 -24.33 22.74 22.06
N ALA A 22 -25.64 22.79 22.05
CA ALA A 22 -26.45 23.26 20.94
C ALA A 22 -27.25 24.52 21.34
N GLU A 23 -27.57 25.36 20.36
CA GLU A 23 -28.36 26.58 20.53
C GLU A 23 -29.29 26.78 19.34
N PHE A 24 -30.56 27.08 19.60
CA PHE A 24 -31.52 27.46 18.56
C PHE A 24 -31.53 28.97 18.37
N LEU A 25 -31.64 29.42 17.12
CA LEU A 25 -31.73 30.85 16.83
C LEU A 25 -32.99 31.50 17.44
N GLN A 26 -34.06 30.72 17.58
CA GLN A 26 -35.34 31.12 18.17
C GLN A 26 -35.29 31.21 19.70
N CYS A 27 -34.37 30.48 20.35
CA CYS A 27 -34.21 30.40 21.80
C CYS A 27 -32.83 30.93 22.23
N LYS A 28 -32.52 32.18 21.83
CA LYS A 28 -31.22 32.81 22.10
C LYS A 28 -30.88 32.76 23.58
N GLY A 29 -29.69 32.25 23.91
CA GLY A 29 -29.18 32.16 25.27
C GLY A 29 -29.47 30.86 26.02
N LYS A 30 -30.37 29.99 25.52
CA LYS A 30 -30.56 28.63 26.08
C LYS A 30 -29.58 27.67 25.41
N LYS A 31 -28.63 27.15 26.21
CA LYS A 31 -27.66 26.14 25.77
C LYS A 31 -28.16 24.75 26.13
N PHE A 32 -28.26 23.89 25.15
CA PHE A 32 -28.66 22.50 25.31
C PHE A 32 -27.41 21.63 25.36
N THR A 33 -27.26 20.83 26.41
CA THR A 33 -26.15 19.86 26.53
C THR A 33 -26.59 18.43 26.24
N ASP A 34 -27.89 18.16 26.36
CA ASP A 34 -28.51 16.87 26.06
C ASP A 34 -29.17 16.92 24.66
N PHE A 35 -28.83 15.96 23.80
CA PHE A 35 -29.38 15.86 22.45
C PHE A 35 -30.82 15.33 22.42
N ASP A 36 -31.28 14.65 23.46
CA ASP A 36 -32.68 14.25 23.57
C ASP A 36 -33.58 15.46 23.84
N GLU A 37 -33.11 16.42 24.63
CA GLU A 37 -33.79 17.72 24.79
C GLU A 37 -33.82 18.51 23.47
N VAL A 38 -32.72 18.49 22.70
CA VAL A 38 -32.68 19.11 21.37
C VAL A 38 -33.72 18.49 20.44
N ARG A 39 -33.87 17.16 20.44
CA ARG A 39 -34.90 16.47 19.63
C ARG A 39 -36.30 16.92 20.03
N GLN A 40 -36.61 16.90 21.33
CA GLN A 40 -37.92 17.30 21.84
C GLN A 40 -38.22 18.77 21.51
N GLU A 41 -37.24 19.65 21.60
CA GLU A 41 -37.37 21.07 21.23
C GLU A 41 -37.64 21.24 19.72
N ILE A 42 -36.96 20.47 18.85
CA ILE A 42 -37.24 20.47 17.40
C ILE A 42 -38.69 20.06 17.12
N GLU A 43 -39.16 18.99 17.76
CA GLU A 43 -40.52 18.49 17.60
C GLU A 43 -41.55 19.53 18.08
N ALA A 44 -41.35 20.07 19.29
CA ALA A 44 -42.23 21.08 19.88
C ALA A 44 -42.29 22.37 19.03
N GLU A 45 -41.15 22.88 18.56
CA GLU A 45 -41.09 24.10 17.74
C GLU A 45 -41.62 23.87 16.32
N THR A 46 -41.55 22.64 15.82
CA THR A 46 -42.21 22.26 14.57
C THR A 46 -43.72 22.22 14.75
N ASP A 47 -44.22 21.53 15.77
CA ASP A 47 -45.65 21.43 16.07
C ASP A 47 -46.30 22.78 16.37
N ARG A 48 -45.57 23.69 17.04
CA ARG A 48 -46.03 25.05 17.31
C ARG A 48 -46.41 25.81 16.04
N LEU A 49 -45.69 25.55 14.94
CA LEU A 49 -45.85 26.29 13.69
C LEU A 49 -46.69 25.53 12.65
N THR A 50 -46.57 24.20 12.58
CA THR A 50 -47.28 23.38 11.58
C THR A 50 -48.55 22.71 12.11
N GLY A 51 -48.81 22.77 13.42
CA GLY A 51 -49.80 21.92 14.08
C GLY A 51 -49.36 20.45 14.14
N GLN A 52 -50.16 19.62 14.82
CA GLN A 52 -49.87 18.19 15.05
C GLN A 52 -50.33 17.28 13.90
N ASN A 53 -51.20 17.77 13.00
CA ASN A 53 -51.84 16.98 11.94
C ASN A 53 -51.06 16.96 10.61
N LYS A 54 -49.74 16.74 10.67
CA LYS A 54 -48.85 16.54 9.49
C LYS A 54 -48.73 17.72 8.51
N GLY A 55 -49.09 18.94 8.90
CA GLY A 55 -48.82 20.16 8.13
C GLY A 55 -47.32 20.38 7.88
N ILE A 56 -46.98 21.18 6.87
CA ILE A 56 -45.59 21.54 6.54
C ILE A 56 -45.39 23.06 6.60
N SER A 57 -44.14 23.52 6.68
CA SER A 57 -43.83 24.95 6.57
C SER A 57 -42.50 25.22 5.88
N PRO A 58 -42.43 26.26 5.01
CA PRO A 58 -41.19 26.70 4.38
C PRO A 58 -40.23 27.42 5.34
N VAL A 59 -40.67 27.79 6.55
CA VAL A 59 -39.85 28.56 7.49
C VAL A 59 -38.77 27.66 8.12
N PRO A 60 -37.47 27.90 7.89
CA PRO A 60 -36.42 27.03 8.41
C PRO A 60 -36.26 27.14 9.93
N LEU A 61 -35.92 26.04 10.58
CA LEU A 61 -35.45 25.99 11.97
C LEU A 61 -33.91 26.02 11.95
N SER A 62 -33.28 26.93 12.69
CA SER A 62 -31.82 27.08 12.68
C SER A 62 -31.23 26.60 14.00
N LEU A 63 -30.36 25.60 13.92
CA LEU A 63 -29.72 24.95 15.06
C LEU A 63 -28.21 25.04 14.90
N HIS A 64 -27.53 25.63 15.88
CA HIS A 64 -26.07 25.66 15.95
C HIS A 64 -25.59 24.61 16.94
N VAL A 65 -24.64 23.77 16.54
CA VAL A 65 -24.01 22.77 17.40
C VAL A 65 -22.52 23.06 17.49
N TYR A 66 -22.06 23.33 18.71
CA TYR A 66 -20.68 23.65 19.02
C TYR A 66 -19.97 22.40 19.57
N SER A 67 -18.90 21.96 18.92
CA SER A 67 -18.13 20.77 19.35
C SER A 67 -16.68 20.84 18.87
N PRO A 68 -15.69 20.32 19.62
CA PRO A 68 -14.31 20.23 19.15
C PRO A 68 -14.12 19.13 18.09
N HIS A 69 -15.09 18.21 17.93
CA HIS A 69 -14.98 17.03 17.06
C HIS A 69 -15.70 17.19 15.70
N VAL A 70 -16.22 18.38 15.39
CA VAL A 70 -16.95 18.64 14.15
C VAL A 70 -16.18 19.59 13.24
N LEU A 71 -16.40 19.51 11.94
CA LEU A 71 -15.93 20.53 11.00
C LEU A 71 -16.94 21.68 10.94
N ASN A 72 -16.47 22.87 10.54
CA ASN A 72 -17.36 23.98 10.21
C ASN A 72 -18.16 23.62 8.95
N LEU A 73 -19.41 23.19 9.13
CA LEU A 73 -20.26 22.70 8.05
C LEU A 73 -21.70 23.11 8.28
N THR A 74 -22.40 23.51 7.22
CA THR A 74 -23.86 23.69 7.24
C THR A 74 -24.52 22.51 6.54
N HIS A 75 -25.40 21.82 7.27
CA HIS A 75 -26.25 20.76 6.77
C HIS A 75 -27.70 21.26 6.74
N VAL A 76 -28.44 20.96 5.68
CA VAL A 76 -29.85 21.33 5.58
C VAL A 76 -30.66 20.06 5.39
N ASP A 77 -31.44 19.68 6.40
CA ASP A 77 -32.42 18.60 6.29
C ASP A 77 -33.74 19.18 5.76
N LEU A 78 -34.30 18.51 4.76
CA LEU A 78 -35.45 19.01 3.99
C LEU A 78 -36.60 17.99 4.05
N PRO A 79 -37.87 18.44 3.98
CA PRO A 79 -39.00 17.53 3.92
C PRO A 79 -38.89 16.54 2.76
N GLY A 80 -39.17 15.27 3.04
CA GLY A 80 -39.22 14.23 2.00
C GLY A 80 -40.40 14.42 1.05
N MET A 81 -40.19 14.15 -0.24
CA MET A 81 -41.23 14.23 -1.26
C MET A 81 -42.40 13.29 -0.95
N THR A 82 -43.64 13.80 -1.05
CA THR A 82 -44.88 13.01 -1.04
C THR A 82 -45.76 13.42 -2.20
N LYS A 83 -46.43 12.45 -2.82
CA LYS A 83 -47.36 12.65 -3.95
C LYS A 83 -48.83 12.65 -3.52
N VAL A 84 -49.11 12.15 -2.32
CA VAL A 84 -50.46 12.04 -1.76
C VAL A 84 -50.54 12.88 -0.49
N PRO A 85 -51.48 13.83 -0.40
CA PRO A 85 -51.69 14.61 0.81
C PRO A 85 -52.25 13.73 1.93
N VAL A 86 -51.76 13.93 3.15
CA VAL A 86 -52.24 13.22 4.35
C VAL A 86 -52.48 14.20 5.51
N GLY A 87 -53.58 14.04 6.24
CA GLY A 87 -53.92 14.94 7.35
C GLY A 87 -54.35 16.33 6.86
N ASP A 88 -53.78 17.39 7.43
CA ASP A 88 -54.12 18.78 7.11
C ASP A 88 -53.36 19.32 5.87
N GLN A 89 -52.79 18.43 5.05
CA GLN A 89 -52.04 18.79 3.85
C GLN A 89 -52.99 19.16 2.70
N THR A 90 -52.65 20.21 1.96
CA THR A 90 -53.37 20.64 0.76
C THR A 90 -53.05 19.77 -0.45
N SER A 91 -53.90 19.80 -1.49
CA SER A 91 -53.71 18.96 -2.69
C SER A 91 -52.46 19.31 -3.51
N ASP A 92 -51.87 20.49 -3.30
CA ASP A 92 -50.65 21.00 -3.92
C ASP A 92 -49.38 20.75 -3.08
N ILE A 93 -49.44 19.85 -2.09
CA ILE A 93 -48.31 19.54 -1.19
C ILE A 93 -47.02 19.20 -1.93
N GLU A 94 -47.11 18.47 -3.04
CA GLU A 94 -45.95 18.08 -3.84
C GLU A 94 -45.23 19.32 -4.41
N PHE A 95 -46.00 20.29 -4.92
CA PHE A 95 -45.46 21.54 -5.44
C PHE A 95 -44.86 22.40 -4.33
N GLN A 96 -45.52 22.49 -3.17
CA GLN A 96 -44.97 23.23 -2.03
C GLN A 96 -43.65 22.64 -1.53
N ILE A 97 -43.55 21.31 -1.41
CA ILE A 97 -42.31 20.64 -1.02
C ILE A 97 -41.22 20.88 -2.06
N ARG A 98 -41.55 20.74 -3.35
CA ARG A 98 -40.62 21.00 -4.43
C ARG A 98 -40.10 22.44 -4.42
N ASP A 99 -40.96 23.43 -4.26
CA ASP A 99 -40.55 24.83 -4.17
C ASP A 99 -39.63 25.09 -2.97
N MET A 100 -39.92 24.47 -1.81
CA MET A 100 -39.03 24.51 -0.65
C MET A 100 -37.66 23.91 -0.97
N LEU A 101 -37.60 22.74 -1.62
CA LEU A 101 -36.33 22.11 -2.01
C LEU A 101 -35.52 23.02 -2.93
N MET A 102 -36.16 23.58 -3.97
CA MET A 102 -35.52 24.40 -5.00
C MET A 102 -34.85 25.66 -4.44
N GLN A 103 -35.34 26.22 -3.32
CA GLN A 103 -34.69 27.35 -2.63
C GLN A 103 -33.29 27.02 -2.09
N PHE A 104 -33.02 25.75 -1.79
CA PHE A 104 -31.73 25.29 -1.26
C PHE A 104 -30.86 24.65 -2.34
N VAL A 105 -31.43 23.77 -3.18
CA VAL A 105 -30.63 22.93 -4.09
C VAL A 105 -30.12 23.65 -5.34
N THR A 106 -30.71 24.79 -5.71
CA THR A 106 -30.29 25.60 -6.87
C THR A 106 -28.99 26.37 -6.65
N LYS A 107 -28.54 26.51 -5.40
CA LYS A 107 -27.29 27.21 -5.06
C LYS A 107 -26.08 26.40 -5.54
N GLU A 108 -25.18 27.03 -6.30
CA GLU A 108 -24.01 26.36 -6.91
C GLU A 108 -23.06 25.73 -5.86
N ASN A 109 -22.91 26.36 -4.70
CA ASN A 109 -22.06 25.89 -3.60
C ASN A 109 -22.72 24.79 -2.73
N CYS A 110 -23.94 24.34 -3.07
CA CYS A 110 -24.65 23.30 -2.33
C CYS A 110 -24.29 21.92 -2.87
N LEU A 111 -23.72 21.06 -2.00
CA LEU A 111 -23.58 19.63 -2.27
C LEU A 111 -24.94 18.94 -2.09
N LEU A 112 -25.35 18.18 -3.09
CA LEU A 112 -26.64 17.49 -3.10
C LEU A 112 -26.47 16.05 -2.64
N LEU A 113 -27.16 15.67 -1.58
CA LEU A 113 -27.21 14.29 -1.10
C LEU A 113 -28.50 13.62 -1.60
N ALA A 114 -28.42 12.89 -2.70
CA ALA A 114 -29.58 12.24 -3.30
C ALA A 114 -29.82 10.87 -2.65
N VAL A 115 -30.60 10.84 -1.56
CA VAL A 115 -30.93 9.63 -0.80
C VAL A 115 -32.05 8.85 -1.48
N SER A 116 -31.80 7.59 -1.81
CA SER A 116 -32.76 6.66 -2.41
C SER A 116 -32.82 5.35 -1.63
N LEU A 117 -33.95 4.64 -1.70
CA LEU A 117 -34.09 3.31 -1.13
C LEU A 117 -33.55 2.26 -2.11
N ALA A 118 -32.96 1.20 -1.60
CA ALA A 118 -32.41 0.12 -2.41
C ALA A 118 -33.48 -0.79 -3.04
N ASN A 119 -34.61 -0.94 -2.37
CA ASN A 119 -35.73 -1.79 -2.81
C ASN A 119 -36.63 -1.13 -3.86
N SER A 120 -36.37 0.13 -4.20
CA SER A 120 -37.10 0.87 -5.22
C SER A 120 -36.23 1.05 -6.46
N ASP A 121 -36.84 0.99 -7.65
CA ASP A 121 -36.14 1.32 -8.89
C ASP A 121 -35.57 2.75 -8.83
N LEU A 122 -34.25 2.83 -8.97
CA LEU A 122 -33.49 4.08 -8.89
C LEU A 122 -33.88 5.06 -9.98
N ALA A 123 -34.30 4.58 -11.16
CA ALA A 123 -34.78 5.44 -12.23
C ALA A 123 -36.02 6.25 -11.81
N ASN A 124 -36.76 5.75 -10.82
CA ASN A 124 -37.95 6.41 -10.28
C ASN A 124 -37.67 7.30 -9.07
N SER A 125 -36.44 7.34 -8.56
CA SER A 125 -36.06 8.16 -7.40
C SER A 125 -36.32 9.64 -7.64
N ASP A 126 -37.22 10.22 -6.83
CA ASP A 126 -37.54 11.65 -6.89
C ASP A 126 -36.31 12.52 -6.52
N ALA A 127 -35.46 12.04 -5.60
CA ALA A 127 -34.24 12.74 -5.20
C ALA A 127 -33.23 12.86 -6.36
N LEU A 128 -33.07 11.80 -7.15
CA LEU A 128 -32.17 11.81 -8.32
C LEU A 128 -32.75 12.60 -9.49
N LYS A 129 -34.07 12.60 -9.68
CA LYS A 129 -34.74 13.45 -10.67
C LYS A 129 -34.49 14.93 -10.41
N ILE A 130 -34.68 15.37 -9.16
CA ILE A 130 -34.40 16.75 -8.75
C ILE A 130 -32.91 17.07 -8.92
N ALA A 131 -32.02 16.18 -8.48
CA ALA A 131 -30.58 16.38 -8.61
C ALA A 131 -30.15 16.53 -10.08
N LYS A 132 -30.70 15.73 -10.99
CA LYS A 132 -30.39 15.79 -12.43
C LYS A 132 -30.91 17.07 -13.10
N GLU A 133 -31.98 17.65 -12.58
CA GLU A 133 -32.54 18.93 -13.07
C GLU A 133 -31.64 20.11 -12.69
N VAL A 134 -31.09 20.14 -11.47
CA VAL A 134 -30.26 21.26 -10.97
C VAL A 134 -28.75 21.04 -11.12
N ASP A 135 -28.32 19.81 -11.39
CA ASP A 135 -26.94 19.42 -11.67
C ASP A 135 -26.90 18.32 -12.75
N PRO A 136 -27.18 18.66 -14.04
CA PRO A 136 -27.22 17.68 -15.13
C PRO A 136 -25.90 16.96 -15.36
N GLN A 137 -24.77 17.57 -14.97
CA GLN A 137 -23.43 17.01 -15.11
C GLN A 137 -23.00 16.17 -13.90
N GLY A 138 -23.77 16.16 -12.80
CA GLY A 138 -23.45 15.43 -11.58
C GLY A 138 -22.14 15.89 -10.92
N LEU A 139 -21.82 17.18 -11.01
CA LEU A 139 -20.58 17.77 -10.47
C LEU A 139 -20.61 17.96 -8.95
N ARG A 140 -21.79 18.11 -8.36
CA ARG A 140 -22.03 18.38 -6.94
C ARG A 140 -23.09 17.46 -6.31
N THR A 141 -23.58 16.46 -7.04
CA THR A 141 -24.46 15.40 -6.53
C THR A 141 -23.68 14.18 -6.01
N ILE A 142 -24.07 13.72 -4.82
CA ILE A 142 -23.64 12.48 -4.18
C ILE A 142 -24.88 11.59 -4.02
N GLY A 143 -24.90 10.46 -4.73
CA GLY A 143 -25.95 9.45 -4.58
C GLY A 143 -25.76 8.65 -3.30
N VAL A 144 -26.84 8.46 -2.54
CA VAL A 144 -26.85 7.62 -1.34
C VAL A 144 -27.94 6.58 -1.47
N ILE A 145 -27.58 5.31 -1.27
CA ILE A 145 -28.55 4.21 -1.21
C ILE A 145 -28.67 3.74 0.22
N THR A 146 -29.91 3.60 0.66
CA THR A 146 -30.28 3.17 2.01
C THR A 146 -31.16 1.92 1.95
N LYS A 147 -31.28 1.22 3.08
CA LYS A 147 -32.13 0.03 3.24
C LYS A 147 -31.83 -1.13 2.26
N LEU A 148 -30.55 -1.42 2.02
CA LEU A 148 -30.11 -2.56 1.19
C LEU A 148 -30.57 -3.91 1.75
N ASP A 149 -30.84 -3.98 3.05
CA ASP A 149 -31.41 -5.12 3.75
C ASP A 149 -32.85 -5.47 3.33
N LEU A 150 -33.58 -4.52 2.77
CA LEU A 150 -34.96 -4.71 2.29
C LEU A 150 -35.04 -5.04 0.80
N MET A 151 -33.91 -5.33 0.15
CA MET A 151 -33.91 -5.78 -1.25
C MET A 151 -34.48 -7.19 -1.36
N ASP A 152 -35.20 -7.44 -2.45
CA ASP A 152 -35.78 -8.75 -2.72
C ASP A 152 -34.68 -9.80 -2.93
N GLU A 153 -34.88 -11.01 -2.38
CA GLU A 153 -33.95 -12.12 -2.55
C GLU A 153 -33.73 -12.41 -4.05
N GLY A 154 -32.47 -12.42 -4.48
CA GLY A 154 -32.08 -12.60 -5.88
C GLY A 154 -31.86 -11.30 -6.66
N THR A 155 -32.12 -10.14 -6.06
CA THR A 155 -31.75 -8.82 -6.63
C THR A 155 -30.48 -8.28 -5.96
N ASP A 156 -29.69 -7.50 -6.70
CA ASP A 156 -28.54 -6.80 -6.15
C ASP A 156 -28.48 -5.35 -6.63
N ALA A 157 -27.78 -4.50 -5.85
CA ALA A 157 -27.55 -3.10 -6.20
C ALA A 157 -26.19 -2.91 -6.90
N ARG A 158 -25.56 -3.98 -7.41
CA ARG A 158 -24.16 -3.95 -7.88
C ARG A 158 -23.97 -2.92 -8.99
N ASP A 159 -24.80 -2.97 -10.03
CA ASP A 159 -24.68 -2.07 -11.18
C ASP A 159 -24.89 -0.59 -10.79
N ILE A 160 -25.65 -0.35 -9.74
CA ILE A 160 -25.86 0.99 -9.20
C ILE A 160 -24.60 1.48 -8.47
N LEU A 161 -24.03 0.61 -7.63
CA LEU A 161 -22.84 0.92 -6.83
C LEU A 161 -21.58 1.05 -7.69
N GLU A 162 -21.50 0.27 -8.77
CA GLU A 162 -20.47 0.34 -9.80
C GLU A 162 -20.63 1.55 -10.73
N ASN A 163 -21.63 2.41 -10.48
CA ASN A 163 -21.86 3.65 -11.22
C ASN A 163 -22.16 3.40 -12.72
N LYS A 164 -22.66 2.20 -13.07
CA LYS A 164 -22.99 1.80 -14.44
C LYS A 164 -24.37 2.32 -14.87
N LEU A 165 -25.31 2.36 -13.93
CA LEU A 165 -26.73 2.65 -14.23
C LEU A 165 -27.02 4.15 -14.27
N LEU A 166 -26.40 4.95 -13.38
CA LEU A 166 -26.50 6.41 -13.35
C LEU A 166 -25.11 7.01 -13.02
N PRO A 167 -24.31 7.38 -14.03
CA PRO A 167 -22.94 7.82 -13.81
C PRO A 167 -22.89 9.21 -13.16
N LEU A 168 -22.48 9.27 -11.89
CA LEU A 168 -22.18 10.50 -11.18
C LEU A 168 -20.68 10.83 -11.28
N ARG A 169 -20.32 12.07 -11.69
CA ARG A 169 -18.92 12.47 -11.96
C ARG A 169 -18.02 12.47 -10.72
N ARG A 170 -18.55 12.78 -9.52
CA ARG A 170 -17.78 12.72 -8.27
C ARG A 170 -17.53 11.32 -7.72
N GLY A 171 -17.92 10.27 -8.46
CA GLY A 171 -17.45 8.91 -8.24
C GLY A 171 -17.98 8.27 -6.95
N LYS A 172 -18.63 7.11 -7.13
CA LYS A 172 -19.12 6.20 -6.10
C LYS A 172 -20.34 6.73 -5.34
N VAL A 173 -21.49 6.16 -5.68
CA VAL A 173 -22.65 6.11 -4.78
C VAL A 173 -22.13 5.64 -3.41
N ARG A 174 -22.27 6.47 -2.38
CA ARG A 174 -21.88 6.11 -1.01
C ARG A 174 -23.06 5.44 -0.35
N ILE A 175 -22.86 4.21 0.11
CA ILE A 175 -23.89 3.45 0.81
C ILE A 175 -24.01 3.99 2.23
N LEU A 176 -25.23 4.30 2.66
CA LEU A 176 -25.54 4.60 4.05
C LEU A 176 -26.49 3.52 4.57
N PHE A 177 -26.05 2.75 5.57
CA PHE A 177 -26.92 1.74 6.19
C PHE A 177 -27.97 2.40 7.08
N HIS A 178 -29.22 1.97 6.92
CA HIS A 178 -30.28 2.11 7.91
C HIS A 178 -30.84 0.71 8.17
N LEU A 179 -30.43 0.10 9.27
CA LEU A 179 -31.04 -1.13 9.76
C LEU A 179 -32.38 -0.76 10.40
N TYR A 180 -33.49 -1.06 9.73
CA TYR A 180 -34.78 -1.20 10.41
C TYR A 180 -34.91 -2.67 10.84
N ALA A 181 -34.35 -3.02 11.99
CA ALA A 181 -34.63 -4.31 12.61
C ALA A 181 -36.06 -4.28 13.18
N SER A 182 -37.07 -4.53 12.33
CA SER A 182 -38.41 -4.87 12.78
C SER A 182 -38.49 -6.39 12.92
N SER A 183 -38.22 -6.92 14.12
CA SER A 183 -38.50 -8.32 14.45
C SER A 183 -39.87 -8.40 15.12
N PRO A 184 -40.84 -9.19 14.65
CA PRO A 184 -42.17 -9.24 15.24
C PRO A 184 -42.25 -10.31 16.34
N THR A 185 -41.55 -10.15 17.46
CA THR A 185 -41.76 -11.02 18.64
C THR A 185 -41.21 -10.40 19.93
N SER A 186 -41.95 -9.48 20.52
CA SER A 186 -42.44 -9.56 21.91
C SER A 186 -42.94 -8.19 22.35
N ARG A 187 -44.10 -8.18 23.01
CA ARG A 187 -44.73 -6.99 23.58
C ARG A 187 -43.83 -6.46 24.69
N HIS A 188 -43.19 -5.31 24.49
CA HIS A 188 -43.00 -4.29 25.53
C HIS A 188 -42.93 -2.92 24.83
N ASN A 189 -43.67 -1.97 25.38
CA ASN A 189 -43.73 -0.59 24.91
C ASN A 189 -42.33 0.00 24.93
N ASP A 190 -41.76 0.32 23.77
CA ASP A 190 -40.65 1.28 23.69
C ASP A 190 -40.61 1.92 22.30
N THR A 191 -41.21 3.11 22.22
CA THR A 191 -40.97 4.13 21.20
C THR A 191 -39.56 4.69 21.36
N LEU A 192 -38.53 3.92 20.97
CA LEU A 192 -37.14 4.35 20.98
C LEU A 192 -36.72 4.86 19.59
N THR A 193 -36.70 6.18 19.54
CA THR A 193 -36.42 7.12 18.44
C THR A 193 -35.19 6.86 17.55
N HIS A 194 -35.29 7.35 16.31
CA HIS A 194 -34.33 7.38 15.19
C HIS A 194 -32.86 7.76 15.51
N THR A 195 -32.56 8.23 16.71
CA THR A 195 -31.24 8.79 17.07
C THR A 195 -30.38 7.78 17.82
N HIS A 196 -31.01 6.84 18.53
CA HIS A 196 -30.33 5.68 19.15
C HIS A 196 -29.76 4.72 18.10
N THR A 197 -30.37 4.62 16.92
CA THR A 197 -29.92 3.71 15.84
C THR A 197 -28.68 4.23 15.11
N HIS A 198 -28.53 5.55 14.97
CA HIS A 198 -27.31 6.17 14.42
C HIS A 198 -26.12 6.04 15.36
N THR A 199 -26.29 6.33 16.65
CA THR A 199 -25.25 6.12 17.65
C THR A 199 -24.90 4.65 17.79
N HIS A 200 -25.88 3.74 17.78
CA HIS A 200 -25.61 2.30 17.84
C HIS A 200 -24.85 1.78 16.61
N THR A 201 -25.19 2.27 15.40
CA THR A 201 -24.44 1.91 14.18
C THR A 201 -23.02 2.49 14.21
N CYS A 202 -22.85 3.74 14.67
CA CYS A 202 -21.54 4.36 14.83
C CYS A 202 -20.68 3.60 15.85
N MET A 203 -21.27 3.21 16.99
CA MET A 203 -20.62 2.39 18.00
C MET A 203 -20.23 1.01 17.45
N MET A 204 -21.08 0.38 16.63
CA MET A 204 -20.76 -0.89 15.97
C MET A 204 -19.60 -0.76 14.98
N VAL A 205 -19.53 0.32 14.20
CA VAL A 205 -18.41 0.57 13.27
C VAL A 205 -17.13 0.91 14.02
N GLN A 206 -17.20 1.73 15.07
CA GLN A 206 -16.06 2.04 15.92
C GLN A 206 -15.55 0.79 16.64
N GLN A 207 -16.44 -0.05 17.18
CA GLN A 207 -16.06 -1.30 17.82
C GLN A 207 -15.40 -2.25 16.82
N PHE A 208 -15.94 -2.37 15.60
CA PHE A 208 -15.32 -3.15 14.54
C PHE A 208 -13.92 -2.63 14.20
N ALA A 209 -13.73 -1.31 14.07
CA ALA A 209 -12.44 -0.72 13.77
C ALA A 209 -11.40 -1.02 14.86
N VAL A 210 -11.78 -0.82 16.12
CA VAL A 210 -10.92 -1.13 17.29
C VAL A 210 -10.61 -2.62 17.36
N ASP A 211 -11.61 -3.49 17.17
CA ASP A 211 -11.40 -4.94 17.19
C ASP A 211 -10.47 -5.39 16.06
N PHE A 212 -10.60 -4.80 14.87
CA PHE A 212 -9.75 -5.12 13.72
C PHE A 212 -8.30 -4.64 13.95
N GLU A 213 -8.13 -3.42 14.46
CA GLU A 213 -6.83 -2.86 14.84
C GLU A 213 -6.14 -3.75 15.89
N LYS A 214 -6.87 -4.15 16.94
CA LYS A 214 -6.38 -5.10 17.95
C LYS A 214 -5.95 -6.44 17.35
N CYS A 215 -6.69 -6.96 16.36
CA CYS A 215 -6.34 -8.21 15.69
C CYS A 215 -5.11 -8.10 14.78
N ILE A 216 -4.87 -6.94 14.16
CA ILE A 216 -3.66 -6.67 13.35
C ILE A 216 -2.44 -6.46 14.27
N GLU A 217 -2.58 -5.67 15.31
CA GLU A 217 -1.46 -5.31 16.19
C GLU A 217 -1.13 -6.38 17.23
N GLY A 218 -2.06 -7.32 17.48
CA GLY A 218 -1.92 -8.34 18.51
C GLY A 218 -2.26 -7.84 19.92
N SER A 219 -2.98 -6.72 20.04
CA SER A 219 -3.39 -6.09 21.30
C SER A 219 -4.80 -6.51 21.77
N GLY A 220 -5.22 -7.73 21.41
CA GLY A 220 -6.54 -8.27 21.79
C GLY A 220 -6.68 -8.53 23.29
N ASP A 221 -7.91 -8.38 23.82
CA ASP A 221 -8.20 -8.62 25.24
C ASP A 221 -8.10 -10.12 25.64
N GLN A 222 -8.11 -11.02 24.66
CA GLN A 222 -7.86 -12.45 24.82
C GLN A 222 -6.81 -12.91 23.80
N VAL A 223 -5.78 -13.60 24.30
CA VAL A 223 -4.68 -14.13 23.48
C VAL A 223 -4.94 -15.61 23.22
N ASP A 224 -5.07 -15.99 21.94
CA ASP A 224 -5.13 -17.40 21.53
C ASP A 224 -3.76 -18.04 21.74
N THR A 225 -3.71 -19.13 22.52
CA THR A 225 -2.48 -19.84 22.88
C THR A 225 -2.24 -21.09 22.04
N VAL A 226 -3.17 -21.44 21.15
CA VAL A 226 -3.12 -22.69 20.38
C VAL A 226 -2.66 -22.44 18.96
N GLU A 227 -3.17 -21.41 18.29
CA GLU A 227 -2.83 -21.10 16.90
C GLU A 227 -2.39 -19.64 16.70
N LEU A 228 -1.47 -19.44 15.76
CA LEU A 228 -1.12 -18.09 15.29
C LEU A 228 -2.30 -17.50 14.52
N SER A 229 -2.70 -16.30 14.92
CA SER A 229 -3.82 -15.58 14.33
C SER A 229 -3.44 -14.15 13.94
N GLY A 230 -4.18 -13.62 12.97
CA GLY A 230 -4.16 -12.21 12.63
C GLY A 230 -2.78 -11.66 12.27
N GLY A 231 -2.36 -10.59 12.94
CA GLY A 231 -1.07 -9.94 12.70
C GLY A 231 0.14 -10.86 12.83
N ALA A 232 0.15 -11.75 13.82
CA ALA A 232 1.26 -12.68 14.03
C ALA A 232 1.41 -13.67 12.85
N ARG A 233 0.29 -14.08 12.25
CA ARG A 233 0.27 -14.95 11.08
C ARG A 233 0.72 -14.21 9.81
N ILE A 234 0.36 -12.94 9.67
CA ILE A 234 0.89 -12.07 8.60
C ILE A 234 2.40 -11.90 8.75
N ASN A 235 2.90 -11.66 9.96
CA ASN A 235 4.34 -11.55 10.24
C ASN A 235 5.08 -12.83 9.81
N ARG A 236 4.54 -14.01 10.17
CA ARG A 236 5.06 -15.30 9.74
C ARG A 236 5.09 -15.47 8.22
N ILE A 237 4.08 -14.97 7.50
CA ILE A 237 4.06 -15.01 6.03
C ILE A 237 5.25 -14.23 5.47
N PHE A 238 5.53 -13.03 5.98
CA PHE A 238 6.61 -12.17 5.49
C PHE A 238 8.01 -12.65 5.89
N HIS A 239 8.19 -13.15 7.11
CA HIS A 239 9.53 -13.44 7.65
C HIS A 239 9.93 -14.91 7.63
N GLU A 240 8.99 -15.84 7.53
CA GLU A 240 9.30 -17.27 7.42
C GLU A 240 8.89 -17.82 6.06
N ARG A 241 7.61 -17.63 5.67
CA ARG A 241 7.07 -18.31 4.49
C ARG A 241 7.61 -17.76 3.18
N PHE A 242 7.64 -16.44 3.02
CA PHE A 242 8.10 -15.81 1.78
C PHE A 242 9.61 -16.06 1.53
N PRO A 243 10.52 -15.85 2.50
CA PRO A 243 11.93 -16.22 2.34
C PRO A 243 12.12 -17.71 2.03
N PHE A 244 11.34 -18.59 2.66
CA PHE A 244 11.38 -20.02 2.33
C PHE A 244 10.99 -20.31 0.88
N GLU A 245 9.92 -19.69 0.36
CA GLU A 245 9.52 -19.87 -1.06
C GLU A 245 10.59 -19.33 -2.01
N LEU A 246 11.32 -18.26 -1.63
CA LEU A 246 12.46 -17.75 -2.41
C LEU A 246 13.63 -18.73 -2.42
N VAL A 247 14.02 -19.27 -1.25
CA VAL A 247 15.12 -20.25 -1.14
C VAL A 247 14.77 -21.58 -1.82
N LYS A 248 13.49 -21.98 -1.77
CA LYS A 248 12.98 -23.17 -2.46
C LYS A 248 13.09 -23.07 -3.99
N MET A 249 13.32 -21.89 -4.55
CA MET A 249 13.66 -21.74 -5.97
C MET A 249 15.08 -22.31 -6.21
N GLU A 250 15.20 -23.63 -6.15
CA GLU A 250 16.43 -24.33 -6.47
C GLU A 250 16.75 -24.13 -7.96
N PHE A 251 18.01 -23.82 -8.23
CA PHE A 251 18.53 -23.79 -9.60
C PHE A 251 19.38 -25.04 -9.84
N ASN A 252 19.13 -25.69 -10.96
CA ASN A 252 20.01 -26.75 -11.43
C ASN A 252 21.26 -26.11 -12.04
N GLU A 253 22.36 -26.10 -11.29
CA GLU A 253 23.64 -25.53 -11.76
C GLU A 253 24.08 -26.06 -13.12
N LYS A 254 23.85 -27.35 -13.39
CA LYS A 254 24.25 -27.97 -14.67
C LYS A 254 23.42 -27.43 -15.82
N GLU A 255 22.13 -27.22 -15.60
CA GLU A 255 21.23 -26.64 -16.60
C GLU A 255 21.55 -25.17 -16.84
N LEU A 256 21.78 -24.39 -15.78
CA LEU A 256 22.17 -22.99 -15.88
C LEU A 256 23.49 -22.80 -16.66
N ARG A 257 24.50 -23.64 -16.38
CA ARG A 257 25.75 -23.64 -17.16
C ARG A 257 25.54 -23.94 -18.64
N LYS A 258 24.62 -24.85 -18.95
CA LYS A 258 24.24 -25.18 -20.33
C LYS A 258 23.53 -24.00 -21.01
N GLU A 259 22.61 -23.34 -20.31
CA GLU A 259 21.94 -22.13 -20.80
C GLU A 259 22.93 -21.00 -21.08
N ILE A 260 23.86 -20.72 -20.16
CA ILE A 260 24.91 -19.72 -20.34
C ILE A 260 25.76 -20.05 -21.57
N SER A 261 26.17 -21.33 -21.71
CA SER A 261 26.97 -21.76 -22.87
C SER A 261 26.24 -21.51 -24.20
N TYR A 262 24.95 -21.82 -24.27
CA TYR A 262 24.15 -21.55 -25.46
C TYR A 262 23.92 -20.07 -25.70
N ALA A 263 23.66 -19.27 -24.66
CA ALA A 263 23.47 -17.84 -24.78
C ALA A 263 24.72 -17.16 -25.38
N ILE A 264 25.89 -17.49 -24.85
CA ILE A 264 27.17 -16.97 -25.35
C ILE A 264 27.39 -17.36 -26.81
N LYS A 265 27.25 -18.66 -27.14
CA LYS A 265 27.42 -19.15 -28.52
C LYS A 265 26.45 -18.50 -29.49
N ASN A 266 25.20 -18.31 -29.10
CA ASN A 266 24.18 -17.70 -29.96
C ASN A 266 24.43 -16.20 -30.17
N ILE A 267 24.93 -15.48 -29.16
CA ILE A 267 25.25 -14.05 -29.27
C ILE A 267 26.51 -13.83 -30.12
N HIS A 268 27.54 -14.68 -29.95
CA HIS A 268 28.75 -14.62 -30.79
C HIS A 268 28.47 -15.05 -32.24
N GLY A 269 27.56 -16.01 -32.43
CA GLY A 269 27.20 -16.53 -33.75
C GLY A 269 28.42 -17.11 -34.46
N ILE A 270 28.70 -16.63 -35.68
CA ILE A 270 29.84 -17.07 -36.49
C ILE A 270 31.17 -16.38 -36.11
N ARG A 271 31.14 -15.38 -35.21
CA ARG A 271 32.32 -14.57 -34.86
C ARG A 271 33.08 -15.21 -33.70
N THR A 272 34.40 -15.30 -33.81
CA THR A 272 35.27 -15.66 -32.69
C THR A 272 35.59 -14.40 -31.90
N VAL A 273 35.10 -14.29 -30.67
CA VAL A 273 35.30 -13.11 -29.81
C VAL A 273 36.02 -13.55 -28.53
N LEU A 274 37.00 -12.76 -28.09
CA LEU A 274 37.80 -13.03 -26.89
C LEU A 274 37.06 -12.77 -25.57
N PHE A 275 35.98 -11.99 -25.60
CA PHE A 275 35.24 -11.56 -24.41
C PHE A 275 33.82 -12.12 -24.38
N THR A 276 33.32 -12.40 -23.17
CA THR A 276 31.93 -12.76 -22.91
C THR A 276 31.05 -11.52 -23.13
N PRO A 277 29.96 -11.60 -23.91
CA PRO A 277 29.12 -10.45 -24.20
C PRO A 277 28.20 -10.12 -23.03
N ASP A 278 28.09 -8.84 -22.67
CA ASP A 278 27.23 -8.35 -21.57
C ASP A 278 25.76 -8.75 -21.75
N MET A 279 25.30 -8.85 -23.00
CA MET A 279 23.95 -9.32 -23.32
C MET A 279 23.68 -10.75 -22.85
N ALA A 280 24.70 -11.63 -22.76
CA ALA A 280 24.53 -12.98 -22.25
C ALA A 280 24.26 -12.96 -20.76
N PHE A 281 25.03 -12.17 -20.01
CA PHE A 281 24.82 -11.94 -18.59
C PHE A 281 23.42 -11.36 -18.35
N GLU A 282 23.07 -10.29 -19.05
CA GLU A 282 21.77 -9.64 -18.95
C GLU A 282 20.60 -10.59 -19.22
N THR A 283 20.67 -11.37 -20.29
CA THR A 283 19.61 -12.31 -20.66
C THR A 283 19.40 -13.38 -19.59
N ILE A 284 20.49 -13.94 -19.06
CA ILE A 284 20.44 -15.01 -18.06
C ILE A 284 19.93 -14.47 -16.72
N VAL A 285 20.42 -13.32 -16.27
CA VAL A 285 20.02 -12.70 -15.00
C VAL A 285 18.54 -12.28 -15.05
N LYS A 286 18.08 -11.63 -16.12
CA LYS A 286 16.66 -11.29 -16.29
C LYS A 286 15.76 -12.52 -16.21
N ARG A 287 16.18 -13.64 -16.81
CA ARG A 287 15.43 -14.90 -16.73
C ARG A 287 15.35 -15.44 -15.29
N GLN A 288 16.39 -15.27 -14.47
CA GLN A 288 16.34 -15.67 -13.06
C GLN A 288 15.47 -14.73 -12.23
N ILE A 289 15.61 -13.41 -12.39
CA ILE A 289 14.81 -12.41 -11.67
C ILE A 289 13.32 -12.59 -11.97
N ALA A 290 12.96 -12.89 -13.23
CA ALA A 290 11.57 -13.11 -13.62
C ALA A 290 10.87 -14.25 -12.86
N LYS A 291 11.62 -15.24 -12.34
CA LYS A 291 11.05 -16.34 -11.54
C LYS A 291 10.55 -15.88 -10.17
N ILE A 292 11.02 -14.73 -9.67
CA ILE A 292 10.60 -14.14 -8.38
C ILE A 292 9.14 -13.66 -8.43
N LYS A 293 8.55 -13.47 -9.62
CA LYS A 293 7.15 -13.03 -9.77
C LYS A 293 6.15 -13.95 -9.07
N GLU A 294 6.30 -15.26 -9.24
CA GLU A 294 5.39 -16.26 -8.69
C GLU A 294 5.37 -16.27 -7.15
N PRO A 295 6.52 -16.37 -6.43
CA PRO A 295 6.51 -16.32 -4.97
C PRO A 295 6.02 -14.97 -4.42
N CYS A 296 6.27 -13.85 -5.11
CA CYS A 296 5.72 -12.55 -4.73
C CYS A 296 4.19 -12.49 -4.85
N GLN A 297 3.62 -13.01 -5.94
CA GLN A 297 2.15 -13.11 -6.09
C GLN A 297 1.54 -13.98 -5.01
N LYS A 298 2.14 -15.16 -4.77
CA LYS A 298 1.67 -16.09 -3.74
C LYS A 298 1.73 -15.48 -2.33
N CYS A 299 2.77 -14.70 -2.02
CA CYS A 299 2.87 -13.97 -0.76
C CYS A 299 1.70 -12.99 -0.58
N VAL A 300 1.42 -12.19 -1.61
CA VAL A 300 0.29 -11.24 -1.61
C VAL A 300 -1.03 -11.98 -1.39
N ASP A 301 -1.26 -13.09 -2.09
CA ASP A 301 -2.49 -13.88 -1.96
C ASP A 301 -2.65 -14.47 -0.55
N LEU A 302 -1.58 -14.96 0.06
CA LEU A 302 -1.60 -15.47 1.43
C LEU A 302 -1.96 -14.37 2.44
N VAL A 303 -1.40 -13.16 2.29
CA VAL A 303 -1.71 -12.01 3.15
C VAL A 303 -3.17 -11.57 2.97
N ILE A 304 -3.64 -11.48 1.73
CA ILE A 304 -5.04 -11.13 1.43
C ILE A 304 -6.01 -12.12 2.08
N ASN A 305 -5.73 -13.42 1.94
CA ASN A 305 -6.55 -14.46 2.56
C ASN A 305 -6.61 -14.31 4.09
N GLU A 306 -5.49 -13.97 4.73
CA GLU A 306 -5.45 -13.74 6.17
C GLU A 306 -6.23 -12.50 6.60
N LEU A 307 -6.11 -11.40 5.86
CA LEU A 307 -6.89 -10.17 6.10
C LEU A 307 -8.40 -10.43 5.96
N VAL A 308 -8.82 -11.18 4.94
CA VAL A 308 -10.23 -11.57 4.76
C VAL A 308 -10.72 -12.43 5.93
N ASN A 309 -9.90 -13.37 6.40
CA ASN A 309 -10.24 -14.20 7.56
C ASN A 309 -10.39 -13.37 8.83
N MET A 310 -9.47 -12.43 9.08
CA MET A 310 -9.51 -11.55 10.24
C MET A 310 -10.79 -10.70 10.24
N VAL A 311 -11.14 -10.09 9.10
CA VAL A 311 -12.36 -9.30 9.05
C VAL A 311 -13.61 -10.16 9.24
N ARG A 312 -13.66 -11.38 8.68
CA ARG A 312 -14.76 -12.33 8.95
C ARG A 312 -14.90 -12.62 10.44
N GLN A 313 -13.79 -12.77 11.17
CA GLN A 313 -13.81 -12.99 12.62
C GLN A 313 -14.33 -11.76 13.38
N CYS A 314 -13.85 -10.56 13.07
CA CYS A 314 -14.35 -9.31 13.68
C CYS A 314 -15.85 -9.12 13.39
N THR A 315 -16.29 -9.44 12.17
CA THR A 315 -17.68 -9.26 11.75
C THR A 315 -18.65 -10.23 12.44
N LYS A 316 -18.21 -11.45 12.79
CA LYS A 316 -19.02 -12.42 13.56
C LYS A 316 -19.46 -11.86 14.92
N LYS A 317 -18.61 -11.07 15.58
CA LYS A 317 -18.91 -10.46 16.88
C LYS A 317 -19.98 -9.37 16.80
N VAL A 318 -20.05 -8.66 15.67
CA VAL A 318 -20.91 -7.48 15.50
C VAL A 318 -22.27 -7.82 14.85
N LYS A 319 -22.56 -9.10 14.53
CA LYS A 319 -23.78 -9.55 13.79
C LYS A 319 -24.09 -8.72 12.53
N LEU A 320 -23.08 -8.08 11.96
CA LEU A 320 -23.22 -7.17 10.83
C LEU A 320 -22.89 -7.92 9.53
N HIS A 321 -23.85 -8.68 8.99
CA HIS A 321 -23.69 -9.47 7.74
C HIS A 321 -23.20 -8.63 6.53
N VAL A 322 -23.30 -7.31 6.64
CA VAL A 322 -22.92 -6.33 5.64
C VAL A 322 -21.40 -6.17 5.50
N CYS A 323 -20.61 -6.16 6.58
CA CYS A 323 -19.16 -5.92 6.49
C CYS A 323 -18.44 -6.97 5.63
N THR A 324 -18.95 -8.21 5.64
CA THR A 324 -18.44 -9.30 4.81
C THR A 324 -18.60 -9.06 3.30
N SER A 325 -19.57 -8.26 2.86
CA SER A 325 -19.85 -7.96 1.45
C SER A 325 -18.99 -6.80 0.91
N PHE A 326 -18.45 -5.95 1.78
CA PHE A 326 -17.64 -4.78 1.41
C PHE A 326 -16.15 -5.09 1.26
N LEU A 327 -15.65 -6.15 1.90
CA LEU A 327 -14.23 -6.51 1.88
C LEU A 327 -13.64 -6.72 0.49
N PRO A 328 -14.31 -7.44 -0.43
CA PRO A 328 -13.80 -7.62 -1.79
C PRO A 328 -13.78 -6.33 -2.61
N HIS A 329 -14.45 -5.27 -2.14
CA HIS A 329 -14.57 -3.99 -2.83
C HIS A 329 -13.64 -2.91 -2.24
N ALA A 330 -13.38 -2.96 -0.92
CA ALA A 330 -12.43 -2.08 -0.23
C ALA A 330 -10.97 -2.44 -0.52
N TYR A 331 -10.69 -3.74 -0.66
CA TYR A 331 -9.42 -4.24 -1.19
C TYR A 331 -9.60 -4.51 -2.69
N GLN A 332 -8.79 -3.88 -3.54
CA GLN A 332 -8.63 -4.26 -4.94
C GLN A 332 -7.32 -5.06 -5.03
N PRO A 333 -7.34 -6.42 -4.91
CA PRO A 333 -6.15 -7.27 -5.02
C PRO A 333 -5.32 -6.95 -6.26
N SER A 334 -6.00 -6.59 -7.35
CA SER A 334 -5.42 -6.21 -8.64
C SER A 334 -4.43 -5.06 -8.54
N HIS A 335 -4.69 -4.02 -7.73
CA HIS A 335 -3.80 -2.85 -7.62
C HIS A 335 -2.49 -3.19 -6.90
N ILE A 336 -2.57 -3.95 -5.80
CA ILE A 336 -1.38 -4.34 -5.03
C ILE A 336 -0.55 -5.33 -5.83
N GLN A 337 -1.19 -6.32 -6.46
CA GLN A 337 -0.52 -7.25 -7.35
C GLN A 337 0.18 -6.49 -8.51
N THR A 338 -0.49 -5.49 -9.11
CA THR A 338 0.11 -4.64 -10.15
C THR A 338 1.33 -3.89 -9.63
N HIS A 339 1.25 -3.31 -8.43
CA HIS A 339 2.38 -2.58 -7.84
C HIS A 339 3.58 -3.49 -7.55
N VAL A 340 3.35 -4.68 -7.00
CA VAL A 340 4.42 -5.67 -6.75
C VAL A 340 5.03 -6.16 -8.06
N MET A 341 4.22 -6.39 -9.09
CA MET A 341 4.74 -6.75 -10.42
C MET A 341 5.59 -5.62 -11.02
N LEU A 342 5.17 -4.37 -10.86
CA LEU A 342 5.92 -3.21 -11.30
C LEU A 342 7.30 -3.11 -10.64
N LEU A 343 7.39 -3.38 -9.33
CA LEU A 343 8.69 -3.40 -8.63
C LEU A 343 9.65 -4.43 -9.25
N ILE A 344 9.15 -5.61 -9.61
CA ILE A 344 9.96 -6.63 -10.27
C ILE A 344 10.31 -6.22 -11.71
N ASP A 345 9.40 -5.55 -12.40
CA ASP A 345 9.67 -5.04 -13.76
C ASP A 345 10.73 -3.93 -13.75
N ILE A 346 10.85 -3.15 -12.66
CA ILE A 346 11.94 -2.19 -12.46
C ILE A 346 13.29 -2.92 -12.34
N GLU A 347 13.37 -3.98 -11.56
CA GLU A 347 14.59 -4.82 -11.46
C GLU A 347 14.97 -5.47 -12.80
N LEU A 348 13.99 -5.77 -13.64
CA LEU A 348 14.21 -6.29 -15.00
C LEU A 348 14.58 -5.20 -16.01
N ALA A 349 14.30 -3.94 -15.73
CA ALA A 349 14.57 -2.83 -16.65
C ALA A 349 16.05 -2.44 -16.63
N TYR A 350 16.71 -2.48 -15.47
CA TYR A 350 18.10 -2.06 -15.33
C TYR A 350 18.83 -2.89 -14.28
N MET A 351 19.99 -3.46 -14.64
CA MET A 351 20.87 -4.13 -13.68
C MET A 351 22.04 -3.21 -13.34
N ASN A 352 22.12 -2.83 -12.07
CA ASN A 352 23.19 -1.99 -11.57
C ASN A 352 24.46 -2.81 -11.30
N THR A 353 25.39 -2.86 -12.27
CA THR A 353 26.70 -3.49 -12.08
C THR A 353 27.67 -2.67 -11.22
N ASN A 354 27.31 -1.44 -10.84
CA ASN A 354 28.09 -0.62 -9.91
C ASN A 354 27.66 -0.79 -8.44
N HIS A 355 26.75 -1.73 -8.16
CA HIS A 355 26.32 -2.01 -6.79
C HIS A 355 27.49 -2.51 -5.94
N GLU A 356 27.59 -2.08 -4.68
CA GLU A 356 28.72 -2.41 -3.78
C GLU A 356 28.90 -3.92 -3.58
N ASP A 357 27.80 -4.66 -3.49
CA ASP A 357 27.81 -6.13 -3.38
C ASP A 357 28.06 -6.85 -4.72
N PHE A 358 28.11 -6.13 -5.85
CA PHE A 358 28.38 -6.73 -7.15
C PHE A 358 29.89 -6.87 -7.37
N ILE A 359 30.45 -8.02 -6.96
CA ILE A 359 31.87 -8.38 -7.10
C ILE A 359 32.23 -8.75 -8.55
N GLY A 360 31.59 -8.14 -9.56
CA GLY A 360 31.78 -8.48 -10.96
C GLY A 360 33.15 -8.09 -11.53
N PHE A 361 33.88 -7.19 -10.86
CA PHE A 361 35.14 -6.63 -11.36
C PHE A 361 36.38 -7.04 -10.56
N VAL A 362 36.24 -7.77 -9.45
CA VAL A 362 37.39 -8.24 -8.66
C VAL A 362 37.81 -9.63 -9.15
N ILE A 363 38.93 -9.68 -9.87
CA ILE A 363 39.50 -10.91 -10.42
C ILE A 363 40.12 -11.77 -9.31
N ARG A 364 40.71 -11.15 -8.28
CA ARG A 364 41.32 -11.83 -7.13
C ARG A 364 41.54 -10.89 -5.95
N LYS A 365 41.42 -11.41 -4.72
CA LYS A 365 41.97 -10.81 -3.50
C LYS A 365 42.94 -11.78 -2.84
N GLY A 366 43.98 -11.28 -2.17
CA GLY A 366 44.87 -12.13 -1.37
C GLY A 366 46.13 -11.44 -0.89
N TRP A 367 46.83 -12.10 0.05
CA TRP A 367 48.10 -11.62 0.58
C TRP A 367 49.23 -11.87 -0.42
N VAL A 368 50.02 -10.83 -0.68
CA VAL A 368 51.27 -10.92 -1.46
C VAL A 368 52.31 -10.03 -0.80
N THR A 369 53.56 -10.50 -0.76
CA THR A 369 54.67 -9.72 -0.20
C THR A 369 55.28 -8.86 -1.31
N ILE A 370 55.47 -7.55 -1.07
CA ILE A 370 56.25 -6.72 -1.98
C ILE A 370 57.71 -6.75 -1.53
N ASN A 371 58.62 -7.17 -2.41
CA ASN A 371 60.01 -7.42 -2.07
C ASN A 371 60.92 -6.19 -2.28
N ASN A 372 60.63 -5.35 -3.28
CA ASN A 372 61.53 -4.28 -3.72
C ASN A 372 61.15 -2.85 -3.27
N ILE A 373 60.07 -2.68 -2.49
CA ILE A 373 59.68 -1.37 -1.94
C ILE A 373 60.29 -1.19 -0.53
N GLY A 374 61.28 -0.29 -0.42
CA GLY A 374 61.64 0.36 0.85
C GLY A 374 62.54 -0.42 1.82
N ILE A 375 63.79 -0.69 1.43
CA ILE A 375 64.85 -1.20 2.34
C ILE A 375 65.09 -0.27 3.54
N MET A 376 64.76 1.03 3.45
CA MET A 376 65.00 2.01 4.51
C MET A 376 63.95 2.09 5.63
N LYS A 377 62.80 1.39 5.57
CA LYS A 377 61.78 1.39 6.65
C LYS A 377 61.12 0.04 6.95
N GLY A 378 61.96 -1.01 6.95
CA GLY A 378 61.67 -2.27 7.63
C GLY A 378 61.01 -3.33 6.76
N GLY A 379 61.85 -4.16 6.15
CA GLY A 379 61.57 -5.54 5.69
C GLY A 379 60.52 -5.72 4.59
N ALA A 380 60.63 -6.84 3.86
CA ALA A 380 59.59 -7.30 2.95
C ALA A 380 58.29 -7.54 3.74
N LYS A 381 57.25 -6.74 3.48
CA LYS A 381 55.96 -6.80 4.18
C LYS A 381 54.88 -7.36 3.26
N GLY A 382 54.00 -8.16 3.86
CA GLY A 382 52.77 -8.60 3.22
C GLY A 382 51.78 -7.45 3.09
N TYR A 383 51.15 -7.33 1.93
CA TYR A 383 50.05 -6.41 1.68
C TYR A 383 48.84 -7.20 1.19
N TRP A 384 47.64 -6.70 1.48
CA TRP A 384 46.41 -7.28 0.95
C TRP A 384 46.15 -6.69 -0.42
N PHE A 385 46.26 -7.51 -1.47
CA PHE A 385 46.07 -7.10 -2.85
C PHE A 385 44.63 -7.35 -3.30
N VAL A 386 44.10 -6.40 -4.06
CA VAL A 386 42.82 -6.50 -4.78
C VAL A 386 43.11 -6.24 -6.25
N LEU A 387 43.02 -7.29 -7.06
CA LEU A 387 43.16 -7.25 -8.51
C LEU A 387 41.78 -7.14 -9.14
N THR A 388 41.60 -6.11 -9.97
CA THR A 388 40.42 -5.92 -10.82
C THR A 388 40.82 -5.98 -12.30
N ALA A 389 39.84 -5.93 -13.21
CA ALA A 389 40.11 -5.87 -14.65
C ALA A 389 40.87 -4.60 -15.07
N GLU A 390 40.74 -3.51 -14.32
CA GLU A 390 41.32 -2.21 -14.68
C GLU A 390 42.50 -1.82 -13.79
N ASN A 391 42.43 -2.15 -12.50
CA ASN A 391 43.34 -1.66 -11.47
C ASN A 391 43.89 -2.79 -10.58
N LEU A 392 45.13 -2.63 -10.12
CA LEU A 392 45.74 -3.41 -9.03
C LEU A 392 45.96 -2.49 -7.82
N SER A 393 45.24 -2.74 -6.73
CA SER A 393 45.33 -1.97 -5.48
C SER A 393 45.86 -2.83 -4.34
N TRP A 394 46.54 -2.23 -3.36
CA TRP A 394 46.96 -2.94 -2.15
C TRP A 394 46.84 -2.09 -0.90
N TYR A 395 46.56 -2.77 0.22
CA TYR A 395 46.27 -2.14 1.51
C TYR A 395 47.22 -2.66 2.59
N LYS A 396 47.54 -1.78 3.55
CA LYS A 396 48.28 -2.13 4.77
C LYS A 396 47.25 -2.42 5.86
N GLU A 397 47.55 -3.37 6.76
CA GLU A 397 46.68 -3.97 7.81
C GLU A 397 45.68 -3.06 8.56
N ASP A 398 45.83 -1.73 8.56
CA ASP A 398 45.04 -0.83 9.40
C ASP A 398 43.65 -0.43 8.82
N GLU A 399 43.31 -0.77 7.55
CA GLU A 399 42.09 -0.25 6.90
C GLU A 399 40.94 -1.24 6.62
N GLU A 400 41.15 -2.57 6.67
CA GLU A 400 40.05 -3.54 6.52
C GLU A 400 40.14 -4.67 7.56
N LYS A 401 39.17 -4.72 8.47
CA LYS A 401 39.06 -5.74 9.52
C LYS A 401 38.53 -7.06 8.94
N GLU A 402 39.42 -8.00 8.61
CA GLU A 402 39.17 -9.43 8.82
C GLU A 402 40.48 -10.14 9.18
N LYS A 403 40.59 -10.56 10.45
CA LYS A 403 41.73 -11.33 10.96
C LYS A 403 41.54 -12.81 10.58
N LYS A 404 42.48 -13.35 9.79
CA LYS A 404 42.83 -14.77 9.86
C LYS A 404 44.29 -14.86 10.31
N ASP A 405 44.49 -15.42 11.49
CA ASP A 405 45.81 -15.77 12.01
C ASP A 405 46.48 -16.76 11.05
N ILE A 406 47.54 -16.31 10.37
CA ILE A 406 48.42 -17.19 9.61
C ILE A 406 49.68 -17.40 10.45
N GLU A 407 49.88 -18.64 10.89
CA GLU A 407 51.06 -19.09 11.62
C GLU A 407 52.34 -18.71 10.87
N LYS A 408 53.25 -18.03 11.57
CA LYS A 408 54.57 -17.67 11.05
C LYS A 408 55.40 -18.93 10.82
N SER A 409 55.36 -19.48 9.62
CA SER A 409 56.34 -20.47 9.17
C SER A 409 57.66 -19.77 8.87
N PHE A 410 58.68 -20.01 9.70
CA PHE A 410 59.89 -19.21 9.79
C PHE A 410 60.98 -19.57 8.76
N MET A 411 60.71 -20.44 7.77
CA MET A 411 61.69 -20.86 6.75
C MET A 411 61.04 -21.34 5.44
N SER A 412 60.29 -20.49 4.72
CA SER A 412 59.89 -20.78 3.33
C SER A 412 60.74 -20.00 2.34
N SER A 413 61.25 -20.67 1.30
CA SER A 413 61.79 -20.01 0.11
C SER A 413 60.63 -19.33 -0.61
N LYS A 414 60.53 -18.00 -0.52
CA LYS A 414 59.48 -17.26 -1.22
C LYS A 414 59.69 -17.34 -2.73
N HIS A 415 58.61 -17.59 -3.46
CA HIS A 415 58.60 -17.64 -4.91
C HIS A 415 58.27 -16.25 -5.46
N LEU A 416 59.11 -15.74 -6.37
CA LEU A 416 59.03 -14.35 -6.87
C LEU A 416 58.47 -14.28 -8.30
N PHE A 417 57.77 -13.19 -8.57
CA PHE A 417 57.40 -12.73 -9.91
C PHE A 417 57.35 -11.20 -9.94
N ALA A 418 57.51 -10.59 -11.11
CA ALA A 418 57.57 -9.13 -11.24
C ALA A 418 56.56 -8.61 -12.26
N LEU A 419 55.97 -7.46 -11.95
CA LEU A 419 55.20 -6.65 -12.89
C LEU A 419 56.08 -5.51 -13.37
N PHE A 420 56.25 -5.36 -14.68
CA PHE A 420 57.04 -4.28 -15.26
C PHE A 420 56.29 -3.70 -16.46
N ASN A 421 56.62 -2.47 -16.82
CA ASN A 421 56.14 -1.81 -18.02
C ASN A 421 57.38 -1.37 -18.82
N THR A 422 57.37 -1.61 -20.13
CA THR A 422 58.49 -1.32 -21.03
C THR A 422 58.69 0.18 -21.25
N GLU A 423 57.65 1.00 -21.10
CA GLU A 423 57.67 2.43 -21.44
C GLU A 423 57.70 3.36 -20.22
N GLN A 424 57.16 2.93 -19.07
CA GLN A 424 56.99 3.78 -17.89
C GLN A 424 57.27 3.01 -16.59
N ASN A 425 57.51 3.76 -15.51
CA ASN A 425 57.60 3.16 -14.18
C ASN A 425 56.24 2.59 -13.75
N VAL A 426 56.25 1.38 -13.18
CA VAL A 426 55.02 0.70 -12.72
C VAL A 426 54.52 1.27 -11.39
N TYR A 427 55.41 1.69 -10.50
CA TYR A 427 55.03 2.27 -9.22
C TYR A 427 56.02 3.32 -8.75
N LYS A 428 55.60 4.58 -8.64
CA LYS A 428 56.46 5.72 -8.27
C LYS A 428 57.74 5.73 -9.13
N ASP A 429 58.90 5.60 -8.51
CA ASP A 429 60.21 5.58 -9.16
C ASP A 429 60.68 4.15 -9.52
N TYR A 430 59.89 3.12 -9.21
CA TYR A 430 60.23 1.72 -9.47
C TYR A 430 59.74 1.29 -10.86
N ARG A 431 60.70 0.87 -11.71
CA ARG A 431 60.46 0.32 -13.06
C ARG A 431 59.73 -1.02 -13.06
N GLN A 432 59.91 -1.79 -12.00
CA GLN A 432 59.24 -3.07 -11.79
C GLN A 432 58.77 -3.19 -10.35
N LEU A 433 57.67 -3.90 -10.14
CA LEU A 433 57.14 -4.26 -8.83
C LEU A 433 57.39 -5.75 -8.59
N GLU A 434 58.23 -6.07 -7.62
CA GLU A 434 58.56 -7.46 -7.28
C GLU A 434 57.62 -7.99 -6.20
N LEU A 435 56.91 -9.04 -6.54
CA LEU A 435 55.89 -9.69 -5.74
C LEU A 435 56.36 -11.10 -5.35
N ALA A 436 56.10 -11.49 -4.12
CA ALA A 436 56.51 -12.78 -3.58
C ALA A 436 55.37 -13.49 -2.83
N CYS A 437 55.22 -14.79 -3.10
CA CYS A 437 54.25 -15.68 -2.45
C CYS A 437 54.99 -16.82 -1.72
N ASP A 438 54.30 -17.49 -0.81
CA ASP A 438 54.92 -18.53 0.02
C ASP A 438 55.02 -19.87 -0.71
N THR A 439 54.20 -20.09 -1.75
CA THR A 439 54.21 -21.31 -2.56
C THR A 439 54.25 -21.02 -4.07
N GLN A 440 54.78 -21.96 -4.84
CA GLN A 440 54.76 -21.89 -6.31
C GLN A 440 53.33 -21.91 -6.88
N GLU A 441 52.43 -22.68 -6.24
CA GLU A 441 51.02 -22.77 -6.64
C GLU A 441 50.32 -21.41 -6.52
N GLU A 442 50.60 -20.64 -5.45
CA GLU A 442 50.09 -19.28 -5.31
C GLU A 442 50.60 -18.36 -6.42
N VAL A 443 51.88 -18.45 -6.79
CA VAL A 443 52.46 -17.67 -7.89
C VAL A 443 51.74 -17.97 -9.20
N ASP A 444 51.56 -19.25 -9.53
CA ASP A 444 50.90 -19.64 -10.79
C ASP A 444 49.42 -19.24 -10.79
N SER A 445 48.76 -19.32 -9.63
CA SER A 445 47.39 -18.87 -9.43
C SER A 445 47.24 -17.34 -9.58
N TRP A 446 48.21 -16.57 -9.09
CA TRP A 446 48.29 -15.12 -9.29
C TRP A 446 48.58 -14.76 -10.76
N LYS A 447 49.54 -15.44 -11.42
CA LYS A 447 49.82 -15.27 -12.86
C LYS A 447 48.61 -15.55 -13.74
N ALA A 448 47.88 -16.62 -13.45
CA ALA A 448 46.62 -16.93 -14.15
C ALA A 448 45.58 -15.81 -13.96
N SER A 449 45.58 -15.15 -12.80
CA SER A 449 44.69 -14.03 -12.51
C SER A 449 45.11 -12.76 -13.26
N PHE A 450 46.41 -12.49 -13.35
CA PHE A 450 46.96 -11.40 -14.17
C PHE A 450 46.68 -11.61 -15.67
N LEU A 451 46.80 -12.84 -16.18
CA LEU A 451 46.41 -13.18 -17.55
C LEU A 451 44.93 -12.87 -17.82
N ARG A 452 44.04 -13.15 -16.87
CA ARG A 452 42.62 -12.77 -16.97
C ARG A 452 42.39 -11.26 -16.94
N ALA A 453 43.29 -10.50 -16.31
CA ALA A 453 43.30 -9.05 -16.30
C ALA A 453 43.99 -8.42 -17.53
N GLY A 454 44.43 -9.23 -18.50
CA GLY A 454 45.12 -8.74 -19.71
C GLY A 454 46.62 -8.44 -19.51
N VAL A 455 47.22 -8.91 -18.41
CA VAL A 455 48.67 -8.78 -18.16
C VAL A 455 49.37 -10.07 -18.62
N PHE A 456 50.21 -9.95 -19.64
CA PHE A 456 50.88 -11.08 -20.28
C PHE A 456 52.31 -11.28 -19.75
N PRO A 457 52.78 -12.54 -19.66
CA PRO A 457 54.19 -12.82 -19.40
C PRO A 457 55.05 -12.34 -20.58
N GLU A 458 56.30 -11.98 -20.30
CA GLU A 458 57.27 -11.66 -21.35
C GLU A 458 57.49 -12.87 -22.25
N CYS A 459 57.11 -12.76 -23.53
CA CYS A 459 57.43 -13.77 -24.52
C CYS A 459 58.94 -13.73 -24.81
N ILE A 460 59.67 -14.73 -24.33
CA ILE A 460 60.98 -15.05 -24.89
C ILE A 460 60.73 -15.48 -26.33
N ILE A 461 61.07 -14.62 -27.30
CA ILE A 461 61.25 -15.05 -28.69
C ILE A 461 62.44 -15.99 -28.66
N VAL A 462 62.18 -17.29 -28.53
CA VAL A 462 63.18 -18.31 -28.88
C VAL A 462 63.24 -18.28 -30.41
N CYS A 463 64.22 -17.57 -30.96
CA CYS A 463 64.63 -17.78 -32.33
C CYS A 463 65.17 -19.20 -32.44
N GLU A 464 64.29 -20.16 -32.77
CA GLU A 464 64.72 -21.38 -33.44
C GLU A 464 65.21 -20.96 -34.83
N CYS A 465 66.52 -20.69 -34.93
CA CYS A 465 67.22 -20.70 -36.19
C CYS A 465 67.11 -22.11 -36.78
N PHE A 466 66.16 -22.32 -37.70
CA PHE A 466 66.28 -23.39 -38.67
C PHE A 466 67.48 -23.06 -39.57
N HIS A 467 68.53 -23.88 -39.46
CA HIS A 467 69.57 -24.05 -40.48
C HIS A 467 69.37 -25.41 -41.14
#